data_AF-A0A7S4DX83-F1
#
_entry.id   AF-A0A7S4DX83-F1
#
_cell.length_a   1.000
_cell.length_b   1.000
_cell.length_c   1.000
_cell.angle_alpha   90.00
_cell.angle_beta   90.00
_cell.angle_gamma   90.00
#
_symmetry.space_group_name_H-M   'P 1'
#
loop_
_entity.id
_entity.type
_entity.pdbx_description
1 polymer ?
#
loop_
_entity_poly.entity_id
_entity_poly.type
_entity_poly.pdbx_seq_one_letter_code
_entity_poly.pdbx_strand_id
1 'polypeptide(L)'
;APAIMPATRQALVLTALAAVACVLFVSSFGAQPQPTLQAFQPSIRVQRPCMRMSAPLSRVNTRIRAMDAAASPAGSDETEKEMPPGFWEYALREPDLGRGARRIIQVATPFAPQGGKKIIVARVGKEGDIFAFDYMCPHLGVSLADGKFGVTKEGLTIECSQHKSVFNIESGKCEDWLPGSGWNALQRMVTPACNLLTYPTLVRDGNIFVDMSKAKVRGSFEEWVEDRPKMKGRK
;
A
#
# COMPACT_ATOMS: atom_id res chain seq x y z
N ALA A 1 6.31 -8.24 -85.05
CA ALA A 1 6.21 -9.60 -84.49
C ALA A 1 6.60 -9.58 -83.02
N PRO A 2 5.66 -9.74 -82.08
CA PRO A 2 5.96 -10.07 -80.70
C PRO A 2 5.61 -11.54 -80.38
N ALA A 3 6.43 -12.14 -79.52
CA ALA A 3 6.47 -13.56 -79.16
C ALA A 3 5.45 -13.92 -78.05
N ILE A 4 4.72 -15.03 -78.25
CA ILE A 4 4.81 -16.32 -77.49
C ILE A 4 5.34 -16.17 -76.04
N MET A 5 4.73 -16.59 -74.92
CA MET A 5 3.66 -17.55 -74.56
C MET A 5 3.11 -17.23 -73.14
N PRO A 6 2.00 -17.89 -72.71
CA PRO A 6 1.29 -17.66 -71.46
C PRO A 6 1.50 -18.75 -70.38
N ALA A 7 0.80 -18.53 -69.25
CA ALA A 7 0.32 -19.51 -68.26
C ALA A 7 1.29 -19.98 -67.16
N THR A 8 0.96 -19.62 -65.91
CA THR A 8 1.18 -20.50 -64.76
C THR A 8 0.25 -20.14 -63.58
N ARG A 9 -0.60 -21.11 -63.25
CA ARG A 9 -1.09 -21.50 -61.91
C ARG A 9 -2.04 -20.55 -61.14
N GLN A 10 -3.34 -20.79 -61.33
CA GLN A 10 -4.34 -20.75 -60.26
C GLN A 10 -5.26 -21.96 -60.37
N ALA A 11 -5.14 -22.92 -59.45
CA ALA A 11 -6.16 -23.94 -59.20
C ALA A 11 -5.90 -24.66 -57.86
N LEU A 12 -6.98 -24.79 -57.08
CA LEU A 12 -7.21 -25.66 -55.91
C LEU A 12 -6.40 -25.30 -54.65
N VAL A 13 -6.98 -25.25 -53.44
CA VAL A 13 -7.72 -26.33 -52.79
C VAL A 13 -8.79 -25.77 -51.82
N LEU A 14 -10.04 -26.17 -52.04
CA LEU A 14 -11.09 -26.27 -51.02
C LEU A 14 -10.82 -27.51 -50.16
N THR A 15 -10.69 -27.37 -48.84
CA THR A 15 -10.92 -28.49 -47.90
C THR A 15 -11.25 -27.99 -46.48
N ALA A 16 -12.36 -28.54 -45.96
CA ALA A 16 -12.57 -28.97 -44.57
C ALA A 16 -12.90 -27.93 -43.47
N LEU A 17 -14.19 -27.77 -43.19
CA LEU A 17 -14.72 -27.48 -41.84
C LEU A 17 -15.94 -28.36 -41.62
N ALA A 18 -15.69 -29.57 -41.12
CA ALA A 18 -16.66 -30.48 -40.53
C ALA A 18 -15.97 -31.16 -39.32
N ALA A 19 -16.74 -31.39 -38.24
CA ALA A 19 -16.34 -31.77 -36.87
C ALA A 19 -15.94 -30.55 -36.00
N VAL A 20 -16.54 -30.28 -34.84
CA VAL A 20 -17.00 -31.18 -33.78
C VAL A 20 -18.24 -30.60 -33.08
N ALA A 21 -19.34 -31.35 -33.14
CA ALA A 21 -20.46 -31.26 -32.21
C ALA A 21 -20.28 -32.36 -31.16
N CYS A 22 -20.19 -31.97 -29.89
CA CYS A 22 -20.16 -32.74 -28.63
C CYS A 22 -19.29 -31.87 -27.71
N VAL A 23 -19.78 -31.21 -26.67
CA VAL A 23 -20.35 -31.81 -25.47
C VAL A 23 -21.28 -30.77 -24.81
N LEU A 24 -22.57 -31.06 -24.76
CA LEU A 24 -23.51 -30.46 -23.82
C LEU A 24 -23.38 -31.22 -22.49
N PHE A 25 -22.59 -30.69 -21.56
CA PHE A 25 -22.59 -31.18 -20.18
C PHE A 25 -23.56 -30.31 -19.36
N VAL A 26 -24.82 -30.75 -19.34
CA VAL A 26 -25.84 -30.30 -18.40
C VAL A 26 -25.42 -30.81 -17.02
N SER A 27 -24.89 -29.93 -16.18
CA SER A 27 -24.69 -30.21 -14.75
C SER A 27 -25.78 -29.51 -13.96
N SER A 28 -26.76 -30.30 -13.55
CA SER A 28 -27.74 -29.97 -12.52
C SER A 28 -27.06 -29.47 -11.25
N PHE A 29 -27.18 -28.17 -10.96
CA PHE A 29 -27.00 -27.68 -9.60
C PHE A 29 -28.36 -27.66 -8.91
N GLY A 30 -28.54 -28.64 -8.03
CA GLY A 30 -29.67 -28.72 -7.11
C GLY A 30 -29.70 -27.49 -6.21
N ALA A 31 -30.89 -26.92 -6.07
CA ALA A 31 -31.20 -25.89 -5.10
C ALA A 31 -30.94 -26.42 -3.68
N GLN A 32 -29.98 -25.81 -3.00
CA GLN A 32 -29.81 -25.95 -1.55
C GLN A 32 -30.80 -25.03 -0.85
N PRO A 33 -31.54 -25.50 0.18
CA PRO A 33 -32.37 -24.64 1.01
C PRO A 33 -31.49 -23.72 1.86
N GLN A 34 -31.81 -22.43 1.83
CA GLN A 34 -31.17 -21.40 2.65
C GLN A 34 -31.41 -21.69 4.15
N PRO A 35 -30.38 -21.65 5.01
CA PRO A 35 -30.59 -21.71 6.46
C PRO A 35 -31.23 -20.40 6.94
N THR A 36 -32.32 -20.54 7.68
CA THR A 36 -33.00 -19.49 8.41
C THR A 36 -32.04 -18.76 9.35
N LEU A 37 -31.86 -17.46 9.12
CA LEU A 37 -31.15 -16.55 10.04
C LEU A 37 -31.93 -16.48 11.36
N GLN A 38 -31.49 -17.25 12.36
CA GLN A 38 -31.86 -17.00 13.75
C GLN A 38 -31.14 -15.75 14.24
N ALA A 39 -31.93 -14.76 14.66
CA ALA A 39 -31.47 -13.54 15.28
C ALA A 39 -30.73 -13.87 16.60
N PHE A 40 -29.41 -13.71 16.58
CA PHE A 40 -28.58 -13.75 17.77
C PHE A 40 -28.67 -12.39 18.46
N GLN A 41 -29.37 -12.31 19.60
CA GLN A 41 -29.29 -11.15 20.48
C GLN A 41 -28.14 -11.32 21.47
N PRO A 42 -27.10 -10.46 21.47
CA PRO A 42 -26.15 -10.46 22.57
C PRO A 42 -26.78 -9.75 23.77
N SER A 43 -27.08 -10.52 24.81
CA SER A 43 -27.42 -10.00 26.14
C SER A 43 -26.22 -9.23 26.70
N ILE A 44 -26.34 -7.91 26.76
CA ILE A 44 -25.42 -7.03 27.48
C ILE A 44 -25.54 -7.37 28.98
N ARG A 45 -24.56 -8.10 29.51
CA ARG A 45 -24.40 -8.29 30.95
C ARG A 45 -23.37 -7.28 31.46
N VAL A 46 -23.87 -6.17 31.99
CA VAL A 46 -23.10 -5.18 32.76
C VAL A 46 -22.64 -5.87 34.04
N GLN A 47 -21.32 -6.07 34.21
CA GLN A 47 -20.73 -6.32 35.52
C GLN A 47 -19.86 -5.13 35.92
N ARG A 48 -20.28 -4.51 37.02
CA ARG A 48 -19.63 -3.43 37.77
C ARG A 48 -18.55 -4.03 38.70
N PRO A 49 -17.70 -3.17 39.30
CA PRO A 49 -16.28 -3.43 39.54
C PRO A 49 -16.02 -4.17 40.86
N CYS A 50 -14.98 -4.99 40.90
CA CYS A 50 -14.40 -5.51 42.15
C CYS A 50 -13.08 -4.81 42.48
N MET A 51 -12.96 -4.57 43.78
CA MET A 51 -12.00 -3.72 44.48
C MET A 51 -10.55 -4.22 44.41
N ARG A 52 -9.63 -3.25 44.31
CA ARG A 52 -8.55 -2.96 45.28
C ARG A 52 -8.07 -4.15 46.15
N MET A 53 -6.84 -4.60 45.94
CA MET A 53 -5.96 -5.05 47.03
C MET A 53 -4.53 -4.60 46.77
N SER A 54 -4.02 -3.79 47.69
CA SER A 54 -2.62 -3.45 47.87
C SER A 54 -1.93 -4.59 48.62
N ALA A 55 -0.70 -4.95 48.25
CA ALA A 55 0.22 -5.69 49.12
C ALA A 55 1.69 -5.43 48.71
N PRO A 56 2.65 -5.58 49.64
CA PRO A 56 3.84 -4.74 49.70
C PRO A 56 5.11 -5.37 49.12
N LEU A 57 6.08 -4.46 48.92
CA LEU A 57 7.49 -4.71 48.61
C LEU A 57 8.12 -5.77 49.52
N SER A 58 8.83 -6.73 48.92
CA SER A 58 9.95 -7.38 49.60
C SER A 58 11.12 -7.61 48.65
N ARG A 59 12.29 -7.36 49.22
CA ARG A 59 13.64 -7.38 48.64
C ARG A 59 13.95 -8.72 47.96
N VAL A 60 14.56 -8.65 46.77
CA VAL A 60 15.62 -9.60 46.39
C VAL A 60 16.84 -8.78 45.98
N ASN A 61 17.96 -9.15 46.58
CA ASN A 61 19.21 -8.42 46.66
C ASN A 61 20.21 -9.01 45.66
N THR A 62 20.98 -8.11 45.04
CA THR A 62 22.36 -8.21 44.56
C THR A 62 22.88 -9.34 43.65
N ARG A 63 23.66 -8.86 42.66
CA ARG A 63 24.88 -9.44 42.05
C ARG A 63 24.69 -10.52 40.99
N ILE A 64 24.75 -10.11 39.71
CA ILE A 64 25.67 -10.69 38.72
C ILE A 64 26.25 -9.57 37.82
N ARG A 65 27.58 -9.40 37.93
CA ARG A 65 28.61 -8.92 36.96
C ARG A 65 28.10 -8.22 35.68
N ALA A 66 28.38 -6.94 35.42
CA ALA A 66 29.70 -6.33 35.17
C ALA A 66 30.58 -7.17 34.23
N MET A 67 30.39 -7.03 32.91
CA MET A 67 31.39 -7.04 31.83
C MET A 67 30.65 -6.78 30.50
N ASP A 68 30.68 -5.52 30.05
CA ASP A 68 30.76 -5.09 28.64
C ASP A 68 30.59 -3.56 28.58
N ALA A 69 31.53 -2.89 29.26
CA ALA A 69 31.85 -1.49 28.99
C ALA A 69 32.82 -1.48 27.79
N ALA A 70 32.29 -1.78 26.60
CA ALA A 70 32.99 -1.54 25.36
C ALA A 70 32.82 -0.06 25.02
N ALA A 71 33.85 0.70 25.40
CA ALA A 71 34.25 2.01 24.88
C ALA A 71 33.26 2.67 23.90
N SER A 72 32.37 3.50 24.45
CA SER A 72 31.73 4.56 23.69
C SER A 72 32.80 5.62 23.40
N PRO A 73 33.23 5.84 22.15
CA PRO A 73 34.20 6.88 21.88
C PRO A 73 33.57 8.23 22.21
N ALA A 74 34.21 8.93 23.14
CA ALA A 74 33.99 10.34 23.39
C ALA A 74 34.40 11.14 22.15
N GLY A 75 33.52 12.04 21.71
CA GLY A 75 33.88 13.12 20.78
C GLY A 75 33.10 13.11 19.47
N SER A 76 31.90 13.68 19.50
CA SER A 76 31.46 14.53 18.39
C SER A 76 30.57 15.62 18.94
N ASP A 77 31.13 16.82 18.93
CA ASP A 77 30.46 18.13 18.98
C ASP A 77 29.55 18.31 17.74
N GLU A 78 28.70 17.32 17.49
CA GLU A 78 27.56 17.45 16.61
C GLU A 78 26.41 17.74 17.56
N THR A 79 26.28 19.03 17.85
CA THR A 79 25.09 19.70 18.38
C THR A 79 23.88 18.78 18.24
N GLU A 80 23.28 18.37 19.36
CA GLU A 80 22.00 17.63 19.38
C GLU A 80 21.03 18.36 18.45
N LYS A 81 21.01 17.98 17.18
CA LYS A 81 20.35 18.79 16.16
C LYS A 81 18.89 18.52 16.40
N GLU A 82 18.24 19.48 17.05
CA GLU A 82 16.87 19.31 17.53
C GLU A 82 16.01 18.75 16.38
N MET A 83 15.19 17.73 16.68
CA MET A 83 14.33 17.17 15.65
C MET A 83 13.48 18.30 15.06
N PRO A 84 13.34 18.37 13.73
CA PRO A 84 12.53 19.40 13.12
C PRO A 84 11.10 19.33 13.67
N PRO A 85 10.38 20.45 13.80
CA PRO A 85 9.03 20.43 14.35
C PRO A 85 8.13 19.48 13.55
N GLY A 86 7.43 18.59 14.24
CA GLY A 86 6.60 17.54 13.64
C GLY A 86 6.18 16.49 14.66
N PHE A 87 5.26 15.62 14.27
CA PHE A 87 4.87 14.46 15.08
C PHE A 87 5.64 13.25 14.60
N TRP A 88 6.90 13.17 15.03
CA TRP A 88 7.82 12.13 14.63
C TRP A 88 7.66 10.91 15.51
N GLU A 89 7.34 9.80 14.87
CA GLU A 89 7.16 8.54 15.54
C GLU A 89 8.23 7.55 15.11
N TYR A 90 8.67 6.75 16.06
CA TYR A 90 9.62 5.69 15.80
C TYR A 90 8.99 4.63 14.89
N ALA A 91 9.71 4.26 13.84
CA ALA A 91 9.27 3.27 12.87
C ALA A 91 9.98 1.92 13.03
N LEU A 92 11.30 1.91 12.86
CA LEU A 92 12.17 0.74 12.99
C LEU A 92 13.65 1.17 13.00
N ARG A 93 14.56 0.23 13.29
CA ARG A 93 15.99 0.49 13.13
C ARG A 93 16.37 0.42 11.65
N GLU A 94 17.29 1.28 11.24
CA GLU A 94 17.79 1.34 9.87
C GLU A 94 18.45 0.04 9.39
N PRO A 95 19.26 -0.69 10.19
CA PRO A 95 19.85 -1.95 9.76
C PRO A 95 18.83 -3.07 9.53
N ASP A 96 17.64 -2.98 10.13
CA ASP A 96 16.57 -3.97 9.99
C ASP A 96 15.83 -3.84 8.64
N LEU A 97 16.10 -2.73 7.91
CA LEU A 97 15.58 -2.44 6.58
C LEU A 97 16.69 -2.59 5.54
N GLY A 98 16.81 -3.80 4.99
CA GLY A 98 17.73 -4.10 3.89
C GLY A 98 17.43 -3.31 2.62
N ARG A 99 18.43 -3.17 1.74
CA ARG A 99 18.28 -2.51 0.43
C ARG A 99 17.27 -3.27 -0.44
N GLY A 100 16.32 -2.55 -1.04
CA GLY A 100 15.21 -3.12 -1.81
C GLY A 100 14.10 -3.73 -0.95
N ALA A 101 14.25 -3.75 0.37
CA ALA A 101 13.24 -4.31 1.26
C ALA A 101 12.19 -3.27 1.64
N ARG A 102 11.03 -3.78 2.08
CA ARG A 102 9.99 -3.02 2.75
C ARG A 102 9.57 -3.70 4.04
N ARG A 103 9.02 -2.91 4.96
CA ARG A 103 8.40 -3.35 6.20
C ARG A 103 7.06 -2.67 6.36
N ILE A 104 6.07 -3.43 6.80
CA ILE A 104 4.78 -2.89 7.22
C ILE A 104 4.90 -2.67 8.72
N ILE A 105 4.63 -1.45 9.15
CA ILE A 105 4.73 -1.06 10.56
C ILE A 105 3.44 -0.37 10.99
N GLN A 106 3.14 -0.48 12.28
CA GLN A 106 2.02 0.21 12.89
C GLN A 106 2.60 1.36 13.73
N VAL A 107 2.31 2.59 13.32
CA VAL A 107 2.86 3.80 13.94
C VAL A 107 1.76 4.46 14.76
N ALA A 108 2.08 4.89 15.98
CA ALA A 108 1.13 5.61 16.81
C ALA A 108 0.69 6.91 16.10
N THR A 109 -0.56 7.29 16.24
CA THR A 109 -1.03 8.61 15.77
C THR A 109 -1.89 9.23 16.85
N PRO A 110 -1.88 10.57 16.98
CA PRO A 110 -2.69 11.24 18.00
C PRO A 110 -4.18 11.04 17.75
N PHE A 111 -4.57 10.67 16.52
CA PHE A 111 -5.95 10.49 16.09
C PHE A 111 -6.44 9.03 16.19
N ALA A 112 -5.55 8.05 16.40
CA ALA A 112 -5.90 6.63 16.50
C ALA A 112 -5.19 5.94 17.68
N PRO A 113 -5.49 6.32 18.93
CA PRO A 113 -4.76 5.87 20.12
C PRO A 113 -4.88 4.36 20.41
N GLN A 114 -5.89 3.67 19.88
CA GLN A 114 -6.14 2.24 20.16
C GLN A 114 -5.65 1.29 19.05
N GLY A 115 -4.96 1.81 18.04
CA GLY A 115 -4.52 0.96 16.93
C GLY A 115 -3.37 1.52 16.13
N GLY A 116 -3.11 2.83 16.13
CA GLY A 116 -2.10 3.41 15.24
C GLY A 116 -2.45 3.23 13.76
N LYS A 117 -1.60 3.78 12.88
CA LYS A 117 -1.74 3.72 11.43
C LYS A 117 -0.76 2.72 10.84
N LYS A 118 -1.26 1.81 10.00
CA LYS A 118 -0.39 0.94 9.21
C LYS A 118 0.21 1.73 8.05
N ILE A 119 1.54 1.69 7.93
CA ILE A 119 2.28 2.29 6.84
C ILE A 119 3.32 1.30 6.32
N ILE A 120 3.83 1.55 5.12
CA ILE A 120 4.95 0.83 4.54
C ILE A 120 6.17 1.74 4.61
N VAL A 121 7.26 1.23 5.19
CA VAL A 121 8.59 1.84 5.10
C VAL A 121 9.45 1.00 4.17
N ALA A 122 9.99 1.62 3.14
CA ALA A 122 10.75 0.95 2.08
C ALA A 122 12.10 1.63 1.88
N ARG A 123 13.14 0.81 1.70
CA ARG A 123 14.47 1.27 1.30
C ARG A 123 14.67 0.94 -0.16
N VAL A 124 14.53 1.93 -1.04
CA VAL A 124 14.52 1.74 -2.50
C VAL A 124 15.30 2.85 -3.20
N GLY A 125 15.50 2.71 -4.51
CA GLY A 125 16.33 3.63 -5.29
C GLY A 125 17.81 3.24 -5.34
N LYS A 126 18.58 3.99 -6.15
CA LYS A 126 20.01 3.73 -6.37
C LYS A 126 20.84 4.05 -5.13
N GLU A 127 20.49 5.10 -4.41
CA GLU A 127 21.20 5.54 -3.21
C GLU A 127 20.76 4.74 -1.98
N GLY A 128 19.55 4.17 -2.01
CA GLY A 128 18.98 3.37 -0.92
C GLY A 128 18.23 4.25 0.08
N ASP A 129 17.50 5.23 -0.46
CA ASP A 129 16.70 6.17 0.29
C ASP A 129 15.52 5.47 0.95
N ILE A 130 15.09 6.02 2.09
CA ILE A 130 14.03 5.46 2.91
C ILE A 130 12.76 6.29 2.71
N PHE A 131 11.72 5.64 2.21
CA PHE A 131 10.42 6.24 1.98
C PHE A 131 9.38 5.61 2.89
N ALA A 132 8.44 6.42 3.37
CA ALA A 132 7.27 5.96 4.09
C ALA A 132 6.00 6.38 3.34
N PHE A 133 5.02 5.49 3.22
CA PHE A 133 3.75 5.77 2.56
C PHE A 133 2.65 4.87 3.09
N ASP A 134 1.41 5.17 2.73
CA ASP A 134 0.26 4.43 3.24
C ASP A 134 0.30 2.94 2.88
N TYR A 135 -0.15 2.10 3.79
CA TYR A 135 -0.32 0.67 3.55
C TYR A 135 -1.48 0.40 2.57
N MET A 136 -2.47 1.28 2.54
CA MET A 136 -3.69 1.12 1.76
C MET A 136 -3.61 1.91 0.45
N CYS A 137 -3.97 1.25 -0.65
CA CYS A 137 -4.15 1.87 -1.95
C CYS A 137 -5.34 2.84 -1.90
N PRO A 138 -5.18 4.10 -2.37
CA PRO A 138 -6.23 5.11 -2.28
C PRO A 138 -7.44 4.84 -3.21
N HIS A 139 -7.38 3.81 -4.07
CA HIS A 139 -8.50 3.41 -4.92
C HIS A 139 -9.63 2.71 -4.14
N LEU A 140 -9.40 1.48 -3.69
CA LEU A 140 -10.40 0.66 -2.98
C LEU A 140 -9.95 0.26 -1.57
N GLY A 141 -8.91 0.90 -1.04
CA GLY A 141 -8.35 0.53 0.26
C GLY A 141 -7.78 -0.88 0.25
N VAL A 142 -7.22 -1.35 -0.87
CA VAL A 142 -6.54 -2.66 -0.92
C VAL A 142 -5.09 -2.51 -0.49
N SER A 143 -4.50 -3.57 0.07
CA SER A 143 -3.11 -3.52 0.53
C SER A 143 -2.12 -3.25 -0.61
N LEU A 144 -1.14 -2.39 -0.34
CA LEU A 144 0.05 -2.18 -1.17
C LEU A 144 1.25 -3.04 -0.74
N ALA A 145 1.06 -3.95 0.21
CA ALA A 145 2.10 -4.84 0.73
C ALA A 145 2.77 -5.70 -0.35
N ASP A 146 2.05 -6.01 -1.42
CA ASP A 146 2.52 -6.82 -2.55
C ASP A 146 2.70 -5.98 -3.82
N GLY A 147 2.67 -4.64 -3.69
CA GLY A 147 2.90 -3.74 -4.80
C GLY A 147 4.29 -3.93 -5.41
N LYS A 148 4.44 -3.60 -6.69
CA LYS A 148 5.74 -3.72 -7.37
C LYS A 148 6.42 -2.36 -7.42
N PHE A 149 7.67 -2.27 -6.95
CA PHE A 149 8.45 -1.05 -7.11
C PHE A 149 8.92 -0.90 -8.57
N GLY A 150 8.92 0.34 -9.06
CA GLY A 150 9.36 0.70 -10.39
C GLY A 150 10.12 2.02 -10.38
N VAL A 151 10.64 2.39 -11.55
CA VAL A 151 11.31 3.67 -11.79
C VAL A 151 10.71 4.27 -13.06
N THR A 152 10.22 5.50 -12.99
CA THR A 152 9.76 6.28 -14.15
C THR A 152 10.71 7.46 -14.38
N LYS A 153 10.39 8.35 -15.33
CA LYS A 153 11.19 9.56 -15.55
C LYS A 153 11.05 10.56 -14.41
N GLU A 154 9.93 10.47 -13.70
CA GLU A 154 9.49 11.36 -12.63
C GLU A 154 9.96 10.90 -11.24
N GLY A 155 10.49 9.67 -11.11
CA GLY A 155 11.07 9.16 -9.87
C GLY A 155 10.71 7.69 -9.58
N LEU A 156 10.79 7.33 -8.30
CA LEU A 156 10.45 6.01 -7.82
C LEU A 156 8.93 5.82 -7.71
N THR A 157 8.45 4.64 -8.11
CA THR A 157 7.02 4.33 -8.11
C THR A 157 6.69 3.02 -7.42
N ILE A 158 5.43 2.89 -7.00
CA ILE A 158 4.81 1.64 -6.57
C ILE A 158 3.54 1.38 -7.39
N GLU A 159 3.46 0.20 -7.99
CA GLU A 159 2.29 -0.32 -8.69
C GLU A 159 1.43 -1.15 -7.72
N CYS A 160 0.14 -0.85 -7.62
CA CYS A 160 -0.81 -1.66 -6.87
C CYS A 160 -0.98 -3.04 -7.51
N SER A 161 -0.81 -4.12 -6.73
CA SER A 161 -0.87 -5.49 -7.24
C SER A 161 -2.22 -5.86 -7.86
N GLN A 162 -3.31 -5.28 -7.34
CA GLN A 162 -4.70 -5.61 -7.72
C GLN A 162 -5.15 -4.93 -9.03
N HIS A 163 -5.07 -3.60 -9.08
CA HIS A 163 -5.65 -2.81 -10.19
C HIS A 163 -4.61 -2.04 -10.99
N LYS A 164 -3.33 -2.26 -10.69
CA LYS A 164 -2.20 -1.74 -11.48
C LYS A 164 -2.01 -0.23 -11.46
N SER A 165 -2.77 0.52 -10.64
CA SER A 165 -2.52 1.95 -10.46
C SER A 165 -1.08 2.19 -9.98
N VAL A 166 -0.43 3.19 -10.56
CA VAL A 166 0.98 3.52 -10.33
C VAL A 166 1.08 4.85 -9.58
N PHE A 167 1.81 4.85 -8.48
CA PHE A 167 2.00 6.02 -7.62
C PHE A 167 3.48 6.33 -7.47
N ASN A 168 3.85 7.60 -7.59
CA ASN A 168 5.18 8.07 -7.24
C ASN A 168 5.32 8.12 -5.72
N ILE A 169 6.28 7.40 -5.15
CA ILE A 169 6.42 7.27 -3.68
C ILE A 169 7.14 8.45 -3.03
N GLU A 170 7.82 9.26 -3.82
CA GLU A 170 8.51 10.47 -3.35
C GLU A 170 7.52 11.63 -3.19
N SER A 171 6.61 11.77 -4.16
CA SER A 171 5.64 12.86 -4.22
C SER A 171 4.23 12.48 -3.78
N GLY A 172 3.89 11.18 -3.80
CA GLY A 172 2.54 10.66 -3.60
C GLY A 172 1.66 10.72 -4.85
N LYS A 173 2.10 11.35 -5.94
CA LYS A 173 1.27 11.58 -7.13
C LYS A 173 0.87 10.26 -7.80
N CYS A 174 -0.39 10.14 -8.17
CA CYS A 174 -0.85 9.09 -9.07
C CYS A 174 -0.35 9.39 -10.49
N GLU A 175 0.53 8.55 -11.03
CA GLU A 175 1.08 8.72 -12.38
C GLU A 175 0.22 8.00 -13.42
N ASP A 176 -0.34 6.85 -13.08
CA ASP A 176 -1.25 6.11 -13.96
C ASP A 176 -2.39 5.50 -13.16
N TRP A 177 -3.61 5.95 -13.41
CA TRP A 177 -4.80 5.50 -12.69
C TRP A 177 -5.49 4.37 -13.45
N LEU A 178 -5.53 3.18 -12.84
CA LEU A 178 -6.20 1.99 -13.38
C LEU A 178 -5.81 1.70 -14.84
N PRO A 179 -4.52 1.49 -15.15
CA PRO A 179 -4.09 1.25 -16.53
C PRO A 179 -4.73 0.01 -17.15
N GLY A 180 -4.74 -0.01 -18.48
CA GLY A 180 -5.24 -1.11 -19.29
C GLY A 180 -6.70 -0.94 -19.74
N SER A 181 -7.28 -2.05 -20.19
CA SER A 181 -8.63 -2.13 -20.77
C SER A 181 -9.58 -2.96 -19.89
N GLY A 182 -10.83 -3.13 -20.34
CA GLY A 182 -11.83 -3.94 -19.63
C GLY A 182 -12.28 -3.30 -18.31
N TRP A 183 -12.21 -4.07 -17.22
CA TRP A 183 -12.71 -3.65 -15.91
C TRP A 183 -12.04 -2.37 -15.38
N ASN A 184 -10.72 -2.24 -15.55
CA ASN A 184 -9.97 -1.05 -15.13
C ASN A 184 -10.42 0.21 -15.91
N ALA A 185 -10.69 0.08 -17.21
CA ALA A 185 -11.16 1.19 -18.02
C ALA A 185 -12.57 1.66 -17.59
N LEU A 186 -13.46 0.72 -17.25
CA LEU A 186 -14.79 1.05 -16.73
C LEU A 186 -14.69 1.72 -15.35
N GLN A 187 -13.89 1.18 -14.44
CA GLN A 187 -13.71 1.76 -13.10
C GLN A 187 -13.12 3.17 -13.15
N ARG A 188 -12.18 3.45 -14.06
CA ARG A 188 -11.62 4.79 -14.27
C ARG A 188 -12.66 5.85 -14.67
N MET A 189 -13.77 5.45 -15.30
CA MET A 189 -14.85 6.40 -15.63
C MET A 189 -15.67 6.82 -14.42
N VAL A 190 -15.71 5.99 -13.38
CA VAL A 190 -16.57 6.19 -12.19
C VAL A 190 -15.77 6.48 -10.92
N THR A 191 -14.47 6.16 -10.91
CA THR A 191 -13.55 6.42 -9.80
C THR A 191 -12.52 7.47 -10.24
N PRO A 192 -12.57 8.67 -9.65
CA PRO A 192 -11.57 9.69 -9.90
C PRO A 192 -10.21 9.26 -9.34
N ALA A 193 -9.13 9.77 -9.96
CA ALA A 193 -7.78 9.47 -9.51
C ALA A 193 -7.51 10.07 -8.13
N CYS A 194 -6.86 9.28 -7.29
CA CYS A 194 -6.47 9.68 -5.94
C CYS A 194 -4.97 9.47 -5.74
N ASN A 195 -4.33 10.43 -5.07
CA ASN A 195 -2.90 10.37 -4.76
C ASN A 195 -2.63 9.48 -3.55
N LEU A 196 -1.46 8.84 -3.54
CA LEU A 196 -0.96 8.05 -2.43
C LEU A 196 -0.47 8.97 -1.32
N LEU A 197 -0.83 8.66 -0.09
CA LEU A 197 -0.40 9.42 1.07
C LEU A 197 1.03 9.05 1.47
N THR A 198 1.92 10.05 1.48
CA THR A 198 3.35 9.85 1.77
C THR A 198 3.81 10.53 3.07
N TYR A 199 4.73 9.83 3.72
CA TYR A 199 5.47 10.03 4.96
C TYR A 199 6.82 10.75 4.83
N PRO A 200 7.06 11.97 5.35
CA PRO A 200 8.44 12.40 5.57
C PRO A 200 9.15 11.44 6.54
N THR A 201 10.36 11.05 6.17
CA THR A 201 11.22 10.14 6.94
C THR A 201 12.45 10.88 7.42
N LEU A 202 12.97 10.48 8.58
CA LEU A 202 14.22 10.97 9.14
C LEU A 202 15.01 9.80 9.70
N VAL A 203 16.27 9.68 9.31
CA VAL A 203 17.19 8.70 9.90
C VAL A 203 18.07 9.42 10.91
N ARG A 204 18.10 8.93 12.15
CA ARG A 204 18.91 9.49 13.23
C ARG A 204 19.36 8.39 14.17
N ASP A 205 20.65 8.36 14.50
CA ASP A 205 21.25 7.39 15.42
C ASP A 205 20.93 5.92 15.04
N GLY A 206 20.89 5.64 13.72
CA GLY A 206 20.53 4.32 13.18
C GLY A 206 19.06 3.93 13.35
N ASN A 207 18.18 4.88 13.66
CA ASN A 207 16.74 4.71 13.78
C ASN A 207 16.01 5.49 12.69
N ILE A 208 14.91 4.93 12.21
CA ILE A 208 14.02 5.56 11.24
C ILE A 208 12.83 6.14 12.01
N PHE A 209 12.56 7.41 11.77
CA PHE A 209 11.40 8.15 12.27
C PHE A 209 10.52 8.59 11.11
N VAL A 210 9.22 8.69 11.36
CA VAL A 210 8.21 9.09 10.36
C VAL A 210 7.36 10.21 10.94
N ASP A 211 7.22 11.32 10.21
CA ASP A 211 6.39 12.45 10.62
C ASP A 211 4.92 12.20 10.25
N MET A 212 4.10 11.81 11.23
CA MET A 212 2.68 11.53 11.01
C MET A 212 1.82 12.80 10.94
N SER A 213 2.37 13.98 11.28
CA SER A 213 1.65 15.25 11.19
C SER A 213 1.63 15.83 9.78
N LYS A 214 2.63 15.48 8.97
CA LYS A 214 2.82 15.99 7.60
C LYS A 214 2.55 14.93 6.56
N ALA A 215 1.43 14.24 6.70
CA ALA A 215 0.96 13.32 5.67
C ALA A 215 0.74 14.13 4.38
N LYS A 216 1.60 13.93 3.38
CA LYS A 216 1.51 14.66 2.10
C LYS A 216 0.53 13.90 1.20
N VAL A 217 -0.65 14.49 0.99
CA VAL A 217 -1.38 14.34 -0.27
C VAL A 217 -1.01 15.60 -1.06
N ARG A 218 -0.11 15.52 -2.05
CA ARG A 218 -0.02 16.65 -3.00
C ARG A 218 -1.28 16.54 -3.86
N GLY A 219 -2.13 17.57 -3.91
CA GLY A 219 -3.56 17.41 -4.18
C GLY A 219 -4.36 17.48 -2.88
N SER A 220 -4.44 18.66 -2.26
CA SER A 220 -5.29 18.83 -1.08
C SER A 220 -6.74 18.45 -1.43
N PHE A 221 -7.55 18.10 -0.44
CA PHE A 221 -8.98 18.00 -0.64
C PHE A 221 -9.54 19.29 -1.27
N GLU A 222 -8.99 20.47 -0.94
CA GLU A 222 -9.26 21.74 -1.62
C GLU A 222 -8.92 21.72 -3.12
N GLU A 223 -7.74 21.24 -3.54
CA GLU A 223 -7.37 21.11 -4.96
C GLU A 223 -8.33 20.17 -5.70
N TRP A 224 -8.79 19.11 -5.01
CA TRP A 224 -9.76 18.15 -5.53
C TRP A 224 -11.21 18.69 -5.56
N VAL A 225 -11.55 19.63 -4.66
CA VAL A 225 -12.84 20.34 -4.67
C VAL A 225 -12.87 21.36 -5.80
N GLU A 226 -11.75 22.00 -6.10
CA GLU A 226 -11.61 23.00 -7.17
C GLU A 226 -11.61 22.37 -8.57
N ASP A 227 -11.07 21.16 -8.72
CA ASP A 227 -10.99 20.44 -10.00
C ASP A 227 -12.22 19.58 -10.33
N ARG A 228 -13.31 19.68 -9.57
CA ARG A 228 -14.58 19.06 -9.99
C ARG A 228 -14.98 19.66 -11.35
N PRO A 229 -15.21 18.85 -12.40
CA PRO A 229 -15.89 19.35 -13.58
C PRO A 229 -17.23 19.90 -13.09
N LYS A 230 -17.41 21.23 -13.14
CA LYS A 230 -18.71 21.85 -12.91
C LYS A 230 -19.66 21.14 -13.86
N MET A 231 -20.52 20.27 -13.32
CA MET A 231 -21.61 19.71 -14.10
C MET A 231 -22.42 20.93 -14.54
N LYS A 232 -22.18 21.39 -15.77
CA LYS A 232 -22.95 22.45 -16.38
C LYS A 232 -24.38 21.93 -16.35
N GLY A 233 -25.21 22.59 -15.53
CA GLY A 233 -26.61 22.24 -15.43
C GLY A 233 -27.17 22.10 -16.85
N ARG A 234 -27.70 20.91 -17.15
CA ARG A 234 -28.58 20.78 -18.32
C ARG A 234 -29.73 21.74 -18.08
N LYS A 235 -29.75 22.82 -18.87
CA LYS A 235 -30.96 23.61 -19.08
C LYS A 235 -31.90 22.82 -19.98
#